data_AF-A0A527VU94-F1
#
_entry.id   AF-A0A527VU94-F1
#
_cell.length_a   1.000
_cell.length_b   1.000
_cell.length_c   1.000
_cell.angle_alpha   90.00
_cell.angle_beta   90.00
_cell.angle_gamma   90.00
#
_symmetry.space_group_name_H-M   'P 1'
#
loop_
_entity.id
_entity.type
_entity.pdbx_description
1 polymer ?
#
loop_
_entity_poly.entity_id
_entity_poly.type
_entity_poly.pdbx_seq_one_letter_code
_entity_poly.pdbx_strand_id
1 'polypeptide(L)' 'VIEGLSIEETADLLGVRPETVKTRLHRARSLVRKALDDEIGPVLLDAFPFAGRRCERLTRAVMEGLGFEP' A
#
# COMPACT_ATOMS: atom_id res chain seq x y z
N VAL A 1 3.88 -6.09 17.60
CA VAL A 1 5.02 -5.15 17.58
C VAL A 1 6.15 -5.84 16.84
N ILE A 2 6.82 -5.17 15.89
CA ILE A 2 8.05 -5.70 15.28
C ILE A 2 9.21 -5.23 16.16
N GLU A 3 10.09 -6.14 16.57
CA GLU A 3 11.17 -5.95 17.57
C GLU A 3 12.11 -4.76 17.30
N GLY A 4 12.10 -4.18 16.10
CA GLY A 4 12.83 -2.93 15.81
C GLY A 4 14.36 -3.06 15.73
N LEU A 5 14.87 -4.30 15.68
CA LEU A 5 16.31 -4.60 15.64
C LEU A 5 17.00 -4.02 14.39
N SER A 6 18.25 -3.61 14.57
CA SER A 6 19.16 -3.25 13.47
C SER A 6 19.55 -4.48 12.64
N ILE A 7 20.20 -4.24 11.48
CA ILE A 7 20.71 -5.31 10.62
C ILE A 7 21.78 -6.11 11.36
N GLU A 8 22.64 -5.42 12.10
CA GLU A 8 23.78 -5.93 12.84
C GLU A 8 23.31 -6.82 13.99
N GLU A 9 22.42 -6.32 14.85
CA GLU A 9 21.85 -7.11 15.96
C GLU A 9 21.13 -8.37 15.45
N THR A 10 20.40 -8.24 14.35
CA THR A 10 19.70 -9.37 13.73
C THR A 10 20.68 -10.40 13.15
N ALA A 11 21.78 -9.94 12.56
CA ALA A 11 22.81 -10.81 11.98
C ALA A 11 23.51 -11.63 13.06
N ASP A 12 23.86 -10.98 14.18
CA ASP A 12 24.49 -11.61 15.33
C ASP A 12 23.58 -12.66 15.97
N LEU A 13 22.29 -12.32 16.19
CA LEU A 13 21.31 -13.25 16.77
C LEU A 13 21.04 -14.48 15.89
N LEU A 14 21.06 -14.31 14.57
CA LEU A 14 20.75 -15.38 13.62
C LEU A 14 22.00 -16.13 13.10
N GLY A 15 23.20 -15.70 13.49
CA GLY A 15 24.45 -16.33 13.04
C GLY A 15 24.67 -16.24 11.53
N VAL A 16 24.23 -15.14 10.91
CA VAL A 16 24.37 -14.91 9.45
C VAL A 16 25.10 -13.61 9.18
N ARG A 17 25.57 -13.40 7.95
CA ARG A 17 26.20 -12.13 7.58
C ARG A 17 25.18 -10.98 7.50
N PRO A 18 25.53 -9.74 7.90
CA PRO A 18 24.67 -8.55 7.75
C PRO A 18 24.06 -8.36 6.36
N GLU A 19 24.81 -8.64 5.29
CA GLU A 19 24.32 -8.51 3.91
C GLU A 19 23.20 -9.53 3.60
N THR A 20 23.24 -10.68 4.28
CA THR A 20 22.20 -11.72 4.18
C THR A 20 20.92 -11.24 4.85
N VAL A 21 21.01 -10.57 6.00
CA VAL A 21 19.86 -9.95 6.66
C VAL A 21 19.25 -8.87 5.76
N LYS A 22 20.06 -7.97 5.20
CA LYS A 22 19.61 -6.88 4.32
C LYS A 22 18.82 -7.42 3.11
N THR A 23 19.38 -8.40 2.41
CA THR A 23 18.75 -8.99 1.22
C THR A 23 17.49 -9.78 1.57
N ARG A 24 17.51 -10.57 2.66
CA ARG A 24 16.32 -11.31 3.12
C ARG A 24 15.20 -10.39 3.58
N LEU A 25 15.50 -9.31 4.31
CA LEU A 25 14.51 -8.34 4.77
C LEU A 25 13.84 -7.62 3.61
N HIS A 26 14.63 -7.20 2.60
CA HIS A 26 14.08 -6.61 1.38
C HIS A 26 13.11 -7.57 0.68
N ARG A 27 13.53 -8.83 0.46
CA ARG A 27 12.68 -9.85 -0.17
C ARG A 27 11.43 -10.14 0.66
N ALA A 28 11.57 -10.26 1.99
CA ALA A 28 10.45 -10.53 2.88
C ALA A 28 9.38 -9.45 2.80
N ARG A 29 9.75 -8.17 2.77
CA ARG A 29 8.81 -7.06 2.59
C ARG A 29 8.01 -7.16 1.30
N SER A 30 8.67 -7.53 0.20
CA SER A 30 7.98 -7.74 -1.09
C SER A 30 7.03 -8.93 -1.05
N LEU A 31 7.43 -10.04 -0.42
CA LEU A 31 6.57 -11.22 -0.27
C LEU A 31 5.35 -10.95 0.59
N VAL A 32 5.52 -10.25 1.72
CA VAL A 32 4.41 -9.85 2.59
C VAL A 32 3.45 -8.94 1.85
N ARG A 33 3.96 -7.93 1.13
CA ARG A 33 3.10 -7.04 0.32
C ARG A 33 2.30 -7.84 -0.70
N LYS A 34 2.95 -8.73 -1.45
CA LYS A 34 2.27 -9.56 -2.44
C LYS A 34 1.17 -10.42 -1.80
N ALA A 35 1.46 -11.08 -0.68
CA ALA A 35 0.46 -11.89 0.01
C ALA A 35 -0.74 -11.06 0.49
N LEU A 36 -0.49 -9.86 1.00
CA LEU A 36 -1.55 -8.93 1.40
C LEU A 36 -2.35 -8.41 0.20
N ASP A 37 -1.70 -8.13 -0.93
CA ASP A 37 -2.39 -7.72 -2.16
C ASP A 37 -3.28 -8.86 -2.69
N ASP A 38 -2.81 -10.10 -2.64
CA ASP A 38 -3.58 -11.28 -3.07
C ASP A 38 -4.81 -11.52 -2.15
N GLU A 39 -4.68 -11.26 -0.84
CA GLU A 39 -5.76 -11.47 0.15
C GLU A 39 -6.74 -10.28 0.25
N ILE A 40 -6.24 -9.04 0.17
CA ILE A 40 -6.99 -7.82 0.45
C ILE A 40 -7.33 -7.03 -0.82
N GLY A 41 -6.57 -7.22 -1.92
CA GLY A 41 -6.72 -6.47 -3.17
C GLY A 41 -8.15 -6.40 -3.72
N PRO A 42 -8.90 -7.53 -3.78
CA PRO A 42 -10.31 -7.50 -4.21
C PRO A 42 -11.19 -6.66 -3.27
N VAL A 43 -10.95 -6.76 -1.95
CA VAL A 43 -11.74 -6.05 -0.93
C VAL A 43 -11.49 -4.54 -0.94
N LEU A 44 -10.26 -4.10 -1.22
CA LEU A 44 -9.93 -2.66 -1.29
C LEU A 44 -10.54 -1.96 -2.51
N LEU A 45 -10.62 -2.67 -3.65
CA LEU A 45 -11.31 -2.15 -4.85
C LEU A 45 -12.81 -1.97 -4.60
N ASP A 46 -13.41 -2.84 -3.79
CA ASP A 46 -14.83 -2.76 -3.42
C ASP A 46 -15.09 -1.78 -2.26
N ALA A 47 -14.17 -1.65 -1.31
CA ALA A 47 -14.31 -0.77 -0.14
C ALA A 47 -14.02 0.71 -0.45
N PHE A 48 -13.09 0.98 -1.37
CA PHE A 48 -12.77 2.32 -1.85
C PHE A 48 -12.94 2.40 -3.37
N PRO A 49 -14.18 2.24 -3.88
CA PRO A 49 -14.41 2.29 -5.31
C PRO A 49 -14.03 3.68 -5.82
N PHE A 50 -13.36 3.72 -6.98
CA PHE A 50 -13.10 4.99 -7.64
C PHE A 50 -14.43 5.72 -7.87
N ALA A 51 -14.60 6.85 -7.19
CA ALA A 51 -15.87 7.56 -7.15
C ALA A 51 -16.18 8.34 -8.45
N GLY A 52 -15.60 7.96 -9.59
CA GLY A 52 -15.62 8.70 -10.86
C GLY A 52 -17.01 9.23 -11.23
N ARG A 53 -18.04 8.37 -11.23
CA ARG A 53 -19.43 8.79 -11.51
C ARG A 53 -20.00 9.78 -10.49
N ARG A 54 -19.58 9.70 -9.23
CA ARG A 54 -19.98 10.65 -8.17
C ARG A 54 -19.22 11.97 -8.31
N CYS A 55 -17.93 11.92 -8.65
CA CYS A 55 -17.12 13.10 -8.96
C CYS A 55 -17.69 13.85 -10.17
N GLU A 56 -17.97 13.17 -11.29
CA GLU A 56 -18.59 13.76 -12.48
C GLU A 56 -19.93 14.44 -12.18
N ARG A 57 -20.79 13.78 -11.40
CA ARG A 57 -22.08 14.35 -10.99
C ARG A 57 -21.89 15.60 -10.14
N LEU A 58 -20.96 15.58 -9.19
CA LEU A 58 -20.68 16.71 -8.32
C LEU A 58 -20.13 17.89 -9.13
N THR A 59 -19.17 17.63 -10.01
CA THR A 59 -18.60 18.64 -10.90
C THR A 59 -19.68 19.26 -11.78
N ARG A 60 -20.54 18.45 -12.41
CA ARG A 60 -21.63 18.95 -13.25
C ARG A 60 -22.57 19.89 -12.48
N ALA A 61 -23.02 19.47 -11.30
CA ALA A 61 -23.92 20.28 -10.47
C ALA A 61 -23.29 21.61 -10.02
N VAL A 62 -21.99 21.61 -9.70
CA VAL A 62 -21.27 22.84 -9.32
C VAL A 62 -21.10 23.77 -10.53
N MET A 63 -20.71 23.22 -11.68
CA MET A 63 -20.54 24.01 -12.91
C MET A 63 -21.87 24.64 -13.36
N GLU A 64 -22.97 23.88 -13.32
CA GLU A 64 -24.33 24.39 -13.57
C GLU A 64 -24.70 25.51 -12.59
N GLY A 65 -24.44 25.33 -11.29
CA GLY A 65 -24.71 26.34 -10.27
C GLY A 65 -23.88 27.62 -10.41
N LEU A 66 -22.71 27.54 -11.06
CA LEU A 66 -21.85 28.67 -11.38
C LEU A 66 -22.18 29.30 -12.75
N GLY A 67 -23.15 28.75 -13.49
CA GLY A 67 -23.56 29.25 -14.80
C GLY A 67 -22.62 28.87 -15.95
N PHE A 68 -21.77 27.87 -15.75
CA PHE A 68 -21.00 27.27 -16.84
C PHE A 68 -21.84 26.16 -17.49
N GLU A 69 -22.16 26.30 -18.76
CA GLU A 69 -22.69 25.18 -19.56
C GLU A 69 -21.56 24.19 -19.91
N PRO A 70 -21.87 22.88 -20.06
CA PRO A 70 -20.88 21.84 -20.28
C PRO A 70 -20.00 22.01 -21.53
#